data_AF-A0A6L8F240-F1
#
_entry.id   AF-A0A6L8F240-F1
#
_cell.length_a   1.000
_cell.length_b   1.000
_cell.length_c   1.000
_cell.angle_alpha   90.00
_cell.angle_beta   90.00
_cell.angle_gamma   90.00
#
_symmetry.space_group_name_H-M   'P 1'
#
loop_
_entity.id
_entity.type
_entity.pdbx_description
1 polymer ?
#
loop_
_entity_poly.entity_id
_entity_poly.type
_entity_poly.pdbx_seq_one_letter_code
_entity_poly.pdbx_strand_id
1 'polypeptide(L)'
;MFIRKYWLPLSVFLVAICAVGLYLLATQPPKEPIVIYKVVEPEKPTEQPTTQAPVGDTSQGRHVHADGTWHEGSHETEVQPVPEASAADAGDLKPRPGSFLEKYLSQFSPAEAKRAMSAWFEQAGVPPPPRGYEYIWDDAWVVKRDANGQPVINKIGEPYIQVHTITAFAPNPEQARRYKELEDQYFRTPDPNERARIQAEQDRIEESAQGPYPLITASASGKKAQSKVSQRMREAEEKALVEFGLGHLVGTRIGGLPKATPLPLED
;
A
#
# COMPACT_ATOMS: atom_id res chain seq x y z
N MET A 1 41.03 -33.42 -15.52
CA MET A 1 40.95 -33.16 -16.99
C MET A 1 39.69 -32.39 -17.42
N PHE A 2 38.61 -32.36 -16.63
CA PHE A 2 37.35 -31.69 -17.03
C PHE A 2 37.44 -30.15 -17.15
N ILE A 3 38.25 -29.48 -16.33
CA ILE A 3 38.29 -28.01 -16.29
C ILE A 3 38.79 -27.40 -17.62
N ARG A 4 39.73 -28.03 -18.34
CA ARG A 4 40.31 -27.43 -19.56
C ARG A 4 39.40 -27.52 -20.80
N LYS A 5 38.45 -28.46 -20.85
CA LYS A 5 37.60 -28.68 -22.03
C LYS A 5 36.48 -27.63 -22.17
N TYR A 6 36.06 -27.00 -21.07
CA TYR A 6 34.95 -26.04 -21.06
C TYR A 6 35.37 -24.56 -21.05
N TRP A 7 36.68 -24.26 -21.00
CA TRP A 7 37.15 -22.87 -20.95
C TRP A 7 36.79 -22.07 -22.21
N LEU A 8 36.87 -22.71 -23.39
CA LEU A 8 36.57 -22.06 -24.66
C LEU A 8 35.06 -21.77 -24.86
N PRO A 9 34.12 -22.69 -24.61
CA PRO A 9 32.70 -22.35 -24.69
C PRO A 9 32.25 -21.37 -23.60
N LEU A 10 32.85 -21.42 -22.40
CA LEU A 10 32.50 -20.51 -21.31
C LEU A 10 32.94 -19.07 -21.60
N SER A 11 34.12 -18.86 -22.20
CA SER A 11 34.57 -17.52 -22.59
C SER A 11 33.71 -16.92 -23.71
N VAL A 12 33.33 -17.73 -24.71
CA VAL A 12 32.41 -17.29 -25.78
C VAL A 12 31.05 -16.89 -25.21
N PHE A 13 30.52 -17.65 -24.25
CA PHE A 13 29.25 -17.34 -23.59
C PHE A 13 29.31 -16.02 -22.81
N LEU A 14 30.39 -15.77 -22.07
CA LEU A 14 30.60 -14.50 -21.36
C LEU A 14 30.68 -13.30 -22.31
N VAL A 15 31.40 -13.44 -23.43
CA VAL A 15 31.51 -12.38 -24.44
C VAL A 15 30.14 -12.08 -25.07
N ALA A 16 29.32 -13.10 -25.33
CA ALA A 16 27.96 -12.91 -25.84
C ALA A 16 27.06 -12.15 -24.86
N ILE A 17 27.10 -12.47 -23.56
CA ILE A 17 26.35 -11.73 -22.53
C ILE A 17 26.80 -10.27 -22.48
N CYS A 18 28.10 -10.02 -22.50
CA CYS A 18 28.64 -8.65 -22.50
C CYS A 18 28.21 -7.87 -23.76
N ALA A 19 28.23 -8.50 -24.94
CA ALA A 19 27.80 -7.86 -26.18
C ALA A 19 26.31 -7.49 -26.15
N VAL A 20 25.45 -8.39 -25.66
CA VAL A 20 24.02 -8.11 -25.49
C VAL A 20 23.79 -7.02 -24.45
N GLY A 21 24.50 -7.07 -23.32
CA GLY A 21 24.39 -6.04 -22.27
C GLY A 21 24.79 -4.65 -22.77
N LEU A 22 25.88 -4.55 -23.52
CA LEU A 22 26.31 -3.29 -24.15
C LEU A 22 25.33 -2.80 -25.21
N TYR A 23 24.77 -3.70 -26.01
CA TYR A 23 23.74 -3.36 -27.00
C TYR A 23 22.47 -2.78 -26.34
N LEU A 24 22.02 -3.39 -25.23
CA LEU A 24 20.86 -2.88 -24.47
C LEU A 24 21.16 -1.54 -23.79
N LEU A 25 22.41 -1.30 -23.36
CA LEU A 25 22.81 -0.02 -22.80
C LEU A 25 22.82 1.10 -23.87
N ALA A 26 23.32 0.78 -25.06
CA ALA A 26 23.42 1.72 -26.18
C ALA A 26 22.06 2.06 -26.81
N THR A 27 21.06 1.18 -26.67
CA THR A 27 19.71 1.37 -27.21
C THR A 27 18.72 1.95 -26.21
N GLN A 28 19.16 2.38 -25.02
CA GLN A 28 18.29 3.11 -24.12
C GLN A 28 17.89 4.45 -24.74
N PRO A 29 16.59 4.75 -24.89
CA PRO A 29 16.15 6.06 -25.36
C PRO A 29 16.68 7.14 -24.41
N PRO A 30 17.06 8.33 -24.94
CA PRO A 30 17.49 9.44 -24.11
C PRO A 30 16.42 9.73 -23.06
N LYS A 31 16.84 9.94 -21.81
CA LYS A 31 15.93 10.28 -20.72
C LYS A 31 15.13 11.52 -21.14
N GLU A 32 13.81 11.44 -21.00
CA GLU A 32 12.94 12.57 -21.32
C GLU A 32 13.35 13.80 -20.48
N PRO A 33 13.37 14.99 -21.09
CA PRO A 33 13.79 16.20 -20.41
C PRO A 33 12.86 16.48 -19.22
N ILE A 34 13.44 16.59 -18.04
CA ILE A 34 12.71 16.95 -16.82
C ILE A 34 12.25 18.41 -16.96
N VAL A 35 10.95 18.61 -17.20
CA VAL A 35 10.35 19.95 -17.20
C VAL A 35 10.22 20.41 -15.75
N ILE A 36 11.16 21.26 -15.32
CA ILE A 36 11.09 21.91 -14.00
C ILE A 36 10.13 23.08 -14.11
N TYR A 37 8.89 22.89 -13.64
CA TYR A 37 7.95 23.98 -13.46
C TYR A 37 8.44 24.86 -12.30
N LYS A 38 8.97 26.03 -12.62
CA LYS A 38 9.30 27.04 -11.63
C LYS A 38 7.98 27.57 -11.08
N VAL A 39 7.69 27.24 -9.82
CA VAL A 39 6.52 27.77 -9.10
C VAL A 39 6.66 29.29 -9.05
N VAL A 40 5.75 29.98 -9.73
CA VAL A 40 5.61 31.43 -9.61
C VAL A 40 4.85 31.67 -8.31
N GLU A 41 5.54 32.25 -7.32
CA GLU A 41 4.90 32.68 -6.07
C GLU A 41 3.80 33.71 -6.40
N PRO A 42 2.53 33.47 -6.03
CA PRO A 42 1.51 34.48 -6.18
C PRO A 42 1.78 35.63 -5.21
N GLU A 43 1.74 36.86 -5.74
CA GLU A 43 1.85 38.10 -4.96
C GLU A 43 0.81 38.11 -3.82
N LYS A 44 1.29 38.41 -2.62
CA LYS A 44 0.52 38.57 -1.39
C LYS A 44 -0.66 39.54 -1.61
N PRO A 45 -1.90 39.14 -1.30
CA PRO A 45 -2.99 40.09 -1.15
C PRO A 45 -2.75 40.98 0.08
N THR A 46 -2.84 42.29 -0.17
CA THR A 46 -2.77 43.40 0.76
C THR A 46 -3.83 43.30 1.87
N GLU A 47 -3.43 43.82 3.03
CA GLU A 47 -4.13 44.00 4.31
C GLU A 47 -5.67 44.09 4.26
N GLN A 48 -6.33 43.30 5.11
CA GLN A 48 -7.76 43.39 5.42
C GLN A 48 -7.97 43.98 6.83
N PRO A 49 -8.90 44.93 7.02
CA PRO A 49 -9.09 45.64 8.27
C PRO A 49 -9.85 44.79 9.31
N THR A 50 -9.38 44.88 10.55
CA THR A 50 -9.92 44.22 11.74
C THR A 50 -11.27 44.82 12.12
N THR A 51 -12.37 44.07 11.95
CA THR A 51 -13.66 44.38 12.58
C THR A 51 -14.08 43.18 13.41
N GLN A 52 -14.17 43.37 14.73
CA GLN A 52 -14.66 42.36 15.67
C GLN A 52 -16.17 42.21 15.50
N ALA A 53 -16.62 41.01 15.12
CA ALA A 53 -18.02 40.61 15.19
C ALA A 53 -18.23 39.67 16.40
N PRO A 54 -19.40 39.70 17.05
CA PRO A 54 -19.67 38.96 18.29
C PRO A 54 -19.73 37.45 18.03
N VAL A 55 -19.14 36.70 18.96
CA VAL A 55 -19.08 35.24 18.98
C VAL A 55 -20.49 34.66 19.17
N GLY A 56 -21.08 34.17 18.09
CA GLY A 56 -22.31 33.36 18.10
C GLY A 56 -22.01 31.91 17.73
N ASP A 57 -22.68 30.97 18.40
CA ASP A 57 -22.65 29.51 18.25
C ASP A 57 -22.23 29.00 16.85
N THR A 58 -21.00 28.48 16.72
CA THR A 58 -20.53 27.77 15.52
C THR A 58 -20.71 26.27 15.68
N SER A 59 -21.96 25.82 15.65
CA SER A 59 -22.29 24.41 15.50
C SER A 59 -23.32 24.21 14.40
N GLN A 60 -22.99 24.58 13.15
CA GLN A 60 -23.78 24.16 11.97
C GLN A 60 -22.88 23.98 10.74
N GLY A 61 -22.93 22.76 10.19
CA GLY A 61 -22.10 22.24 9.11
C GLY A 61 -22.23 23.01 7.80
N ARG A 62 -21.16 23.71 7.44
CA ARG A 62 -21.03 24.45 6.18
C ARG A 62 -19.70 24.09 5.56
N HIS A 63 -19.70 23.61 4.32
CA HIS A 63 -18.47 23.40 3.57
C HIS A 63 -18.68 23.74 2.09
N VAL A 64 -17.61 24.21 1.46
CA VAL A 64 -17.54 24.55 0.02
C VAL A 64 -16.94 23.37 -0.71
N HIS A 65 -17.55 22.93 -1.81
CA HIS A 65 -16.96 21.90 -2.67
C HIS A 65 -15.87 22.49 -3.57
N ALA A 66 -14.96 21.64 -4.06
CA ALA A 66 -13.86 22.06 -4.93
C ALA A 66 -14.32 22.67 -6.28
N ASP A 67 -15.59 22.51 -6.64
CA ASP A 67 -16.24 23.10 -7.82
C ASP A 67 -16.87 24.48 -7.53
N GLY A 68 -16.73 25.00 -6.31
CA GLY A 68 -17.26 26.30 -5.90
C GLY A 68 -18.74 26.28 -5.53
N THR A 69 -19.38 25.12 -5.50
CA THR A 69 -20.77 25.02 -5.04
C THR A 69 -20.88 25.05 -3.52
N TRP A 70 -21.88 25.79 -3.03
CA TRP A 70 -22.18 26.00 -1.62
C TRP A 70 -23.46 25.28 -1.22
N HIS A 71 -23.44 24.54 -0.11
CA HIS A 71 -24.63 23.94 0.47
C HIS A 71 -24.84 24.40 1.92
N GLU A 72 -26.07 24.84 2.20
CA GLU A 72 -26.53 25.22 3.54
C GLU A 72 -27.40 24.08 4.09
N GLY A 73 -26.79 23.20 4.89
CA GLY A 73 -27.47 22.09 5.55
C GLY A 73 -26.49 21.07 6.11
N SER A 74 -26.77 20.54 7.30
CA SER A 74 -26.19 19.28 7.75
C SER A 74 -26.59 18.20 6.74
N HIS A 75 -25.63 17.46 6.19
CA HIS A 75 -25.96 16.21 5.50
C HIS A 75 -26.70 15.33 6.52
N GLU A 76 -28.03 15.28 6.44
CA GLU A 76 -28.70 14.04 6.78
C GLU A 76 -27.92 12.98 6.00
N THR A 77 -27.43 11.97 6.71
CA THR A 77 -26.94 10.76 6.06
C THR A 77 -28.17 10.15 5.40
N GLU A 78 -28.59 10.73 4.29
CA GLU A 78 -29.41 10.08 3.30
C GLU A 78 -28.54 8.88 2.94
N VAL A 79 -28.92 7.75 3.53
CA VAL A 79 -28.43 6.44 3.14
C VAL A 79 -28.72 6.41 1.66
N GLN A 80 -27.75 6.81 0.82
CA GLN A 80 -27.92 6.77 -0.61
C GLN A 80 -28.40 5.36 -0.88
N PRO A 81 -29.61 5.19 -1.46
CA PRO A 81 -30.03 3.86 -1.84
C PRO A 81 -28.93 3.37 -2.75
N VAL A 82 -28.20 2.35 -2.27
CA VAL A 82 -27.19 1.64 -3.05
C VAL A 82 -27.88 1.40 -4.38
N PRO A 83 -27.41 1.97 -5.50
CA PRO A 83 -28.11 1.88 -6.77
C PRO A 83 -28.40 0.41 -6.97
N GLU A 84 -29.69 0.08 -6.99
CA GLU A 84 -30.19 -1.28 -7.01
C GLU A 84 -29.49 -1.95 -8.18
N ALA A 85 -28.46 -2.74 -7.87
CA ALA A 85 -27.58 -3.30 -8.86
C ALA A 85 -28.44 -4.31 -9.62
N SER A 86 -29.02 -3.85 -10.72
CA SER A 86 -29.94 -4.61 -11.55
C SER A 86 -29.30 -5.96 -11.81
N ALA A 87 -29.90 -7.01 -11.23
CA ALA A 87 -29.44 -8.39 -11.34
C ALA A 87 -29.31 -8.85 -12.82
N ALA A 88 -29.87 -8.08 -13.76
CA ALA A 88 -29.77 -8.31 -15.19
C ALA A 88 -28.35 -8.03 -15.76
N ASP A 89 -27.52 -7.18 -15.16
CA ASP A 89 -26.20 -6.79 -15.71
C ASP A 89 -25.00 -7.51 -15.04
N ALA A 90 -25.25 -8.57 -14.27
CA ALA A 90 -24.22 -9.49 -13.75
C ALA A 90 -23.54 -10.34 -14.85
N GLY A 91 -23.69 -9.95 -16.13
CA GLY A 91 -23.41 -10.77 -17.31
C GLY A 91 -21.93 -11.07 -17.59
N ASP A 92 -21.00 -10.42 -16.90
CA ASP A 92 -19.57 -10.54 -17.21
C ASP A 92 -18.70 -10.65 -15.94
N LEU A 93 -19.25 -11.25 -14.88
CA LEU A 93 -18.48 -11.62 -13.69
C LEU A 93 -17.55 -12.80 -14.01
N LYS A 94 -16.42 -12.50 -14.66
CA LYS A 94 -15.35 -13.48 -14.82
C LYS A 94 -14.61 -13.61 -13.49
N PRO A 95 -14.63 -14.80 -12.85
CA PRO A 95 -13.85 -15.01 -11.66
C PRO A 95 -12.36 -14.79 -11.96
N ARG A 96 -11.65 -14.29 -10.97
CA ARG A 96 -10.22 -13.97 -11.02
C ARG A 96 -9.40 -15.16 -11.54
N PRO A 97 -8.48 -14.98 -12.50
CA PRO A 97 -7.57 -16.03 -12.94
C PRO A 97 -6.74 -16.62 -11.80
N GLY A 98 -6.71 -17.94 -11.66
CA GLY A 98 -6.11 -18.69 -10.57
C GLY A 98 -6.85 -18.60 -9.24
N SER A 99 -8.02 -17.96 -9.18
CA SER A 99 -8.86 -18.01 -7.98
C SER A 99 -9.51 -19.38 -7.83
N PHE A 100 -9.83 -19.73 -6.59
CA PHE A 100 -10.63 -20.90 -6.30
C PHE A 100 -11.98 -20.86 -7.05
N LEU A 101 -12.63 -19.68 -7.09
CA LEU A 101 -13.87 -19.47 -7.82
C LEU A 101 -13.73 -19.73 -9.33
N GLU A 102 -12.61 -19.37 -9.95
CA GLU A 102 -12.39 -19.70 -11.37
C GLU A 102 -12.27 -21.21 -11.57
N LYS A 103 -11.49 -21.90 -10.73
CA LYS A 103 -11.33 -23.36 -10.81
C LYS A 103 -12.63 -24.11 -10.50
N TYR A 104 -13.45 -23.58 -9.60
CA TYR A 104 -14.77 -24.12 -9.30
C TYR A 104 -15.73 -23.89 -10.47
N LEU A 105 -15.84 -22.65 -10.95
CA LEU A 105 -16.74 -22.29 -12.05
C LEU A 105 -16.34 -22.88 -13.39
N SER A 106 -15.06 -23.18 -13.62
CA SER A 106 -14.59 -23.81 -14.87
C SER A 106 -15.14 -25.22 -15.09
N GLN A 107 -15.76 -25.82 -14.06
CA GLN A 107 -16.41 -27.14 -14.13
C GLN A 107 -17.85 -27.05 -14.67
N PHE A 108 -18.40 -25.83 -14.76
CA PHE A 108 -19.77 -25.56 -15.18
C PHE A 108 -19.79 -24.93 -16.56
N SER A 109 -20.88 -25.13 -17.32
CA SER A 109 -21.13 -24.32 -18.51
C SER A 109 -21.30 -22.84 -18.13
N PRO A 110 -21.12 -21.87 -19.05
CA PRO A 110 -21.28 -20.44 -18.72
C PRO A 110 -22.63 -20.09 -18.07
N ALA A 111 -23.72 -20.74 -18.50
CA ALA A 111 -25.05 -20.53 -17.93
C ALA A 111 -25.17 -21.11 -16.51
N GLU A 112 -24.60 -22.30 -16.27
CA GLU A 112 -24.57 -22.92 -14.94
C GLU A 112 -23.66 -22.14 -13.99
N ALA A 113 -22.52 -21.66 -14.46
CA ALA A 113 -21.61 -20.82 -13.67
C ALA A 113 -22.31 -19.54 -13.21
N LYS A 114 -23.08 -18.88 -14.09
CA LYS A 114 -23.88 -17.69 -13.74
C LYS A 114 -24.95 -18.00 -12.68
N ARG A 115 -25.64 -19.14 -12.79
CA ARG A 115 -26.63 -19.60 -11.80
C ARG A 115 -25.98 -19.94 -10.46
N ALA A 116 -24.89 -20.71 -10.48
CA ALA A 116 -24.14 -21.09 -9.29
C ALA A 116 -23.61 -19.86 -8.55
N MET A 117 -23.06 -18.88 -9.27
CA MET A 117 -22.60 -17.62 -8.68
C MET A 117 -23.74 -16.79 -8.08
N SER A 118 -24.87 -16.70 -8.78
CA SER A 118 -26.04 -15.95 -8.27
C SER A 118 -26.59 -16.59 -7.00
N ALA A 119 -26.75 -17.92 -6.99
CA ALA A 119 -27.17 -18.66 -5.81
C ALA A 119 -26.16 -18.53 -4.65
N TRP A 120 -24.86 -18.47 -4.97
CA TRP A 120 -23.82 -18.26 -3.98
C TRP A 120 -23.93 -16.86 -3.33
N PHE A 121 -24.11 -15.80 -4.12
CA PHE A 121 -24.31 -14.44 -3.59
C PHE A 121 -25.55 -14.34 -2.70
N GLU A 122 -26.66 -14.95 -3.14
CA GLU A 122 -27.89 -15.04 -2.37
C GLU A 122 -27.66 -15.77 -1.03
N GLN A 123 -26.97 -16.92 -1.05
CA GLN A 123 -26.62 -17.66 0.17
C GLN A 123 -25.69 -16.86 1.10
N ALA A 124 -24.77 -16.08 0.54
CA ALA A 124 -23.85 -15.23 1.31
C ALA A 124 -24.52 -13.94 1.84
N GLY A 125 -25.78 -13.68 1.47
CA GLY A 125 -26.50 -12.48 1.86
C GLY A 125 -25.83 -11.20 1.35
N VAL A 126 -25.27 -11.24 0.14
CA VAL A 126 -24.68 -10.08 -0.53
C VAL A 126 -25.20 -10.00 -1.97
N PRO A 127 -25.41 -8.81 -2.53
CA PRO A 127 -25.70 -8.69 -3.96
C PRO A 127 -24.48 -9.11 -4.78
N PRO A 128 -24.61 -9.27 -6.11
CA PRO A 128 -23.43 -9.34 -6.98
C PRO A 128 -22.59 -8.04 -6.88
N PRO A 129 -21.26 -8.11 -6.99
CA PRO A 129 -20.43 -6.91 -6.93
C PRO A 129 -20.70 -6.02 -8.16
N PRO A 130 -20.56 -4.69 -8.02
CA PRO A 130 -20.70 -3.77 -9.15
C PRO A 130 -19.74 -4.09 -10.30
N ARG A 131 -20.12 -3.73 -11.53
CA ARG A 131 -19.29 -3.98 -12.71
C ARG A 131 -17.89 -3.37 -12.56
N GLY A 132 -16.87 -4.19 -12.79
CA GLY A 132 -15.46 -3.78 -12.66
C GLY A 132 -14.90 -3.88 -11.23
N TYR A 133 -15.68 -4.41 -10.29
CA TYR A 133 -15.27 -4.68 -8.91
C TYR A 133 -15.42 -6.16 -8.57
N GLU A 134 -14.71 -6.59 -7.54
CA GLU A 134 -14.80 -7.92 -6.94
C GLU A 134 -14.89 -7.80 -5.43
N TYR A 135 -15.49 -8.79 -4.77
CA TYR A 135 -15.41 -8.87 -3.31
C TYR A 135 -14.02 -9.31 -2.85
N ILE A 136 -13.62 -8.83 -1.69
CA ILE A 136 -12.50 -9.35 -0.93
C ILE A 136 -12.99 -10.48 -0.03
N TRP A 137 -12.13 -11.47 0.15
CA TRP A 137 -12.43 -12.71 0.87
C TRP A 137 -11.42 -12.85 2.02
N ASP A 138 -11.87 -13.01 3.26
CA ASP A 138 -10.97 -13.32 4.39
C ASP A 138 -10.56 -14.80 4.37
N ASP A 139 -11.49 -15.68 4.00
CA ASP A 139 -11.31 -17.11 3.78
C ASP A 139 -12.01 -17.57 2.48
N ALA A 140 -11.82 -18.82 2.06
CA ALA A 140 -12.29 -19.34 0.77
C ALA A 140 -13.78 -19.15 0.45
N TRP A 141 -14.62 -18.81 1.45
CA TRP A 141 -16.07 -18.68 1.30
C TRP A 141 -16.70 -17.52 2.09
N VAL A 142 -15.90 -16.67 2.74
CA VAL A 142 -16.43 -15.56 3.56
C VAL A 142 -16.02 -14.24 2.94
N VAL A 143 -17.02 -13.51 2.44
CA VAL A 143 -16.82 -12.13 1.98
C VAL A 143 -16.41 -11.30 3.18
N LYS A 144 -15.25 -10.67 3.04
CA LYS A 144 -14.74 -9.74 4.04
C LYS A 144 -15.74 -8.60 4.20
N ARG A 145 -16.08 -8.29 5.44
CA ARG A 145 -16.95 -7.16 5.80
C ARG A 145 -16.14 -6.10 6.54
N ASP A 146 -16.48 -4.84 6.35
CA ASP A 146 -15.90 -3.72 7.08
C ASP A 146 -16.50 -3.59 8.49
N ALA A 147 -16.09 -2.57 9.24
CA ALA A 147 -16.60 -2.30 10.59
C ALA A 147 -18.12 -2.03 10.64
N ASN A 148 -18.75 -1.69 9.52
CA ASN A 148 -20.20 -1.46 9.40
C ASN A 148 -20.94 -2.71 8.90
N GLY A 149 -20.24 -3.83 8.71
CA GLY A 149 -20.80 -5.06 8.17
C GLY A 149 -21.01 -5.03 6.65
N GLN A 150 -20.55 -4.00 5.93
CA GLN A 150 -20.67 -3.92 4.48
C GLN A 150 -19.58 -4.74 3.80
N PRO A 151 -19.87 -5.41 2.68
CA PRO A 151 -18.86 -6.22 1.99
C PRO A 151 -17.78 -5.33 1.38
N VAL A 152 -16.52 -5.67 1.62
CA VAL A 152 -15.37 -4.96 1.08
C VAL A 152 -15.21 -5.31 -0.39
N ILE A 153 -15.29 -4.30 -1.26
CA ILE A 153 -15.08 -4.43 -2.70
C ILE A 153 -13.73 -3.84 -3.12
N ASN A 154 -13.12 -4.46 -4.12
CA ASN A 154 -11.89 -3.98 -4.74
C ASN A 154 -12.06 -3.86 -6.26
N LYS A 155 -11.39 -2.88 -6.87
CA LYS A 155 -11.44 -2.68 -8.31
C LYS A 155 -10.63 -3.76 -9.01
N ILE A 156 -11.22 -4.45 -9.99
CA ILE A 156 -10.55 -5.52 -10.73
C ILE A 156 -9.27 -4.97 -11.37
N GLY A 157 -8.14 -5.64 -11.09
CA GLY A 157 -6.83 -5.27 -11.60
C GLY A 157 -6.08 -4.19 -10.80
N GLU A 158 -6.63 -3.72 -9.69
CA GLU A 158 -5.91 -2.98 -8.66
C GLU A 158 -5.51 -3.93 -7.51
N PRO A 159 -4.34 -3.74 -6.87
CA PRO A 159 -3.99 -4.50 -5.69
C PRO A 159 -4.88 -4.07 -4.52
N TYR A 160 -5.29 -5.04 -3.72
CA TYR A 160 -6.00 -4.79 -2.47
C TYR A 160 -4.98 -4.59 -1.35
N ILE A 161 -4.98 -3.40 -0.76
CA ILE A 161 -4.06 -2.99 0.30
C ILE A 161 -4.81 -2.99 1.63
N GLN A 162 -4.19 -3.60 2.65
CA GLN A 162 -4.67 -3.59 4.02
C GLN A 162 -3.64 -2.92 4.92
N VAL A 163 -4.12 -2.05 5.80
CA VAL A 163 -3.33 -1.44 6.87
C VAL A 163 -3.75 -2.10 8.17
N HIS A 164 -2.83 -2.83 8.78
CA HIS A 164 -3.00 -3.40 10.12
C HIS A 164 -2.26 -2.54 11.12
N THR A 165 -2.68 -2.56 12.39
CA THR A 165 -1.91 -1.94 13.47
C THR A 165 -1.21 -3.04 14.25
N ILE A 166 0.10 -2.94 14.41
CA ILE A 166 0.90 -3.82 15.26
C ILE A 166 1.62 -2.98 16.31
N THR A 167 2.15 -3.64 17.36
CA THR A 167 3.14 -3.00 18.23
C THR A 167 4.53 -3.25 17.65
N ALA A 168 5.24 -2.19 17.29
CA ALA A 168 6.60 -2.27 16.75
C ALA A 168 7.38 -0.98 17.07
N PHE A 169 8.60 -0.86 16.51
CA PHE A 169 9.44 0.32 16.67
C PHE A 169 8.81 1.57 16.00
N ALA A 170 8.24 2.44 16.84
CA ALA A 170 7.55 3.67 16.45
C ALA A 170 8.20 4.89 17.15
N PRO A 171 9.48 5.19 16.85
CA PRO A 171 10.23 6.23 17.54
C PRO A 171 9.69 7.61 17.25
N ASN A 172 9.78 8.50 18.23
CA ASN A 172 9.59 9.92 18.00
C ASN A 172 10.75 10.51 17.14
N PRO A 173 10.65 11.77 16.66
CA PRO A 173 11.69 12.37 15.81
C PRO A 173 13.09 12.45 16.44
N GLU A 174 13.20 12.59 17.76
CA GLU A 174 14.49 12.63 18.47
C GLU A 174 15.12 11.24 18.56
N GLN A 175 14.33 10.24 18.95
CA GLN A 175 14.73 8.84 18.98
C GLN A 175 15.17 8.36 17.60
N ALA A 176 14.43 8.70 16.54
CA ALA A 176 14.77 8.32 15.17
C ALA A 176 16.11 8.93 14.70
N ARG A 177 16.35 10.22 15.02
CA ARG A 177 17.64 10.87 14.72
C ARG A 177 18.79 10.22 15.47
N ARG A 178 18.65 10.01 16.78
CA ARG A 178 19.67 9.38 17.61
C ARG A 178 19.97 7.95 17.15
N TYR A 179 18.93 7.18 16.83
CA TYR A 179 19.08 5.82 16.32
C TYR A 179 19.89 5.78 15.02
N LYS A 180 19.64 6.72 14.09
CA LYS A 180 20.42 6.86 12.84
C LYS A 180 21.88 7.19 13.09
N GLU A 181 22.15 8.13 14.00
CA GLU A 181 23.52 8.51 14.38
C GLU A 181 24.28 7.30 14.94
N LEU A 182 23.63 6.50 15.78
CA LEU A 182 24.19 5.28 16.34
C LEU A 182 24.44 4.22 15.24
N GLU A 183 23.54 4.07 14.27
CA GLU A 183 23.72 3.17 13.13
C GLU A 183 24.95 3.57 12.30
N ASP A 184 25.07 4.86 11.95
CA ASP A 184 26.22 5.39 11.23
C ASP A 184 27.53 5.23 12.03
N GLN A 185 27.49 5.40 13.36
CA GLN A 185 28.64 5.19 14.25
C GLN A 185 29.04 3.72 14.34
N TYR A 186 28.07 2.80 14.41
CA TYR A 186 28.29 1.36 14.53
C TYR A 186 29.16 0.84 13.39
N PHE A 187 28.86 1.22 12.13
CA PHE A 187 29.61 0.80 10.96
C PHE A 187 31.02 1.41 10.85
N ARG A 188 31.28 2.53 11.54
CA ARG A 188 32.58 3.21 11.53
C ARG A 188 33.49 2.80 12.69
N THR A 189 32.96 2.09 13.68
CA THR A 189 33.67 1.77 14.92
C THR A 189 34.39 0.42 14.81
N PRO A 190 35.74 0.38 14.79
CA PRO A 190 36.47 -0.88 14.73
C PRO A 190 36.50 -1.62 16.07
N ASP A 191 36.47 -0.88 17.19
CA ASP A 191 36.53 -1.45 18.53
C ASP A 191 35.25 -2.25 18.84
N PRO A 192 35.36 -3.57 19.14
CA PRO A 192 34.22 -4.38 19.51
C PRO A 192 33.49 -3.92 20.78
N ASN A 193 34.21 -3.35 21.77
CA ASN A 193 33.58 -2.91 23.02
C ASN A 193 32.69 -1.68 22.79
N GLU A 194 33.18 -0.73 21.99
CA GLU A 194 32.42 0.45 21.61
C GLU A 194 31.21 0.09 20.74
N ARG A 195 31.34 -0.89 19.82
CA ARG A 195 30.19 -1.42 19.06
C ARG A 195 29.13 -2.05 19.97
N ALA A 196 29.55 -2.81 20.99
CA ALA A 196 28.61 -3.38 21.95
C ALA A 196 27.86 -2.29 22.74
N ARG A 197 28.54 -1.19 23.08
CA ARG A 197 27.91 -0.02 23.72
C ARG A 197 26.88 0.65 22.81
N ILE A 198 27.25 0.89 21.54
CA ILE A 198 26.35 1.49 20.54
C ILE A 198 25.11 0.60 20.34
N GLN A 199 25.31 -0.72 20.23
CA GLN A 199 24.20 -1.68 20.10
C GLN A 199 23.27 -1.62 21.32
N ALA A 200 23.81 -1.61 22.55
CA ALA A 200 23.00 -1.52 23.75
C ALA A 200 22.19 -0.21 23.84
N GLU A 201 22.71 0.90 23.29
CA GLU A 201 21.96 2.15 23.20
C GLU A 201 20.86 2.09 22.14
N GLN A 202 21.12 1.47 20.98
CA GLN A 202 20.09 1.19 19.97
C GLN A 202 18.97 0.32 20.55
N ASP A 203 19.31 -0.76 21.26
CA ASP A 203 18.34 -1.67 21.88
C ASP A 203 17.47 -0.93 22.91
N ARG A 204 18.07 -0.04 23.73
CA ARG A 204 17.32 0.81 24.67
C ARG A 204 16.35 1.74 23.94
N ILE A 205 16.76 2.33 22.81
CA ILE A 205 15.87 3.16 22.00
C ILE A 205 14.74 2.30 21.42
N GLU A 206 15.04 1.14 20.83
CA GLU A 206 14.05 0.21 20.28
C GLU A 206 13.02 -0.22 21.33
N GLU A 207 13.44 -0.52 22.55
CA GLU A 207 12.57 -0.90 23.66
C GLU A 207 11.69 0.27 24.12
N SER A 208 12.28 1.46 24.31
CA SER A 208 11.55 2.66 24.77
C SER A 208 10.61 3.27 23.72
N ALA A 209 10.77 2.89 22.45
CA ALA A 209 10.04 3.41 21.31
C ALA A 209 9.01 2.39 20.75
N GLN A 210 8.68 1.33 21.49
CA GLN A 210 7.59 0.44 21.08
C GLN A 210 6.25 1.18 21.11
N GLY A 211 5.49 1.08 20.03
CA GLY A 211 4.19 1.73 19.92
C GLY A 211 3.36 1.23 18.73
N PRO A 212 2.16 1.80 18.53
CA PRO A 212 1.33 1.49 17.37
C PRO A 212 2.05 1.82 16.07
N TYR A 213 2.22 0.81 15.21
CA TYR A 213 2.89 0.94 13.92
C TYR A 213 2.01 0.36 12.80
N PRO A 214 1.88 1.03 11.65
CA PRO A 214 1.11 0.52 10.53
C PRO A 214 1.86 -0.60 9.79
N LEU A 215 1.27 -1.79 9.75
CA LEU A 215 1.73 -2.91 8.93
C LEU A 215 0.92 -2.97 7.63
N ILE A 216 1.58 -2.69 6.50
CA ILE A 216 0.95 -2.74 5.18
C ILE A 216 1.09 -4.14 4.59
N THR A 217 -0.05 -4.74 4.25
CA THR A 217 -0.10 -5.98 3.48
C THR A 217 -0.84 -5.75 2.18
N ALA A 218 -0.46 -6.49 1.15
CA ALA A 218 -1.08 -6.38 -0.16
C ALA A 218 -1.38 -7.76 -0.72
N SER A 219 -2.54 -7.87 -1.36
CA SER A 219 -2.87 -9.00 -2.21
C SER A 219 -3.19 -8.49 -3.62
N ALA A 220 -2.69 -9.19 -4.62
CA ALA A 220 -2.91 -8.81 -6.01
C ALA A 220 -3.03 -10.04 -6.87
N SER A 221 -3.98 -9.99 -7.81
CA SER A 221 -4.19 -11.05 -8.79
C SER A 221 -4.04 -10.53 -10.21
N GLY A 222 -3.28 -11.28 -11.00
CA GLY A 222 -2.97 -10.92 -12.38
C GLY A 222 -1.78 -9.96 -12.50
N LYS A 223 -1.12 -10.01 -13.66
CA LYS A 223 0.15 -9.30 -13.91
C LYS A 223 0.03 -7.78 -13.71
N LYS A 224 -1.10 -7.20 -14.14
CA LYS A 224 -1.36 -5.75 -14.05
C LYS A 224 -1.48 -5.25 -12.60
N ALA A 225 -2.16 -6.01 -11.74
CA ALA A 225 -2.25 -5.66 -10.32
C ALA A 225 -0.90 -5.87 -9.63
N GLN A 226 -0.23 -6.99 -9.91
CA GLN A 226 1.10 -7.30 -9.37
C GLN A 226 2.14 -6.23 -9.69
N SER A 227 2.17 -5.71 -10.92
CA SER A 227 3.10 -4.62 -11.28
C SER A 227 2.85 -3.32 -10.51
N LYS A 228 1.68 -3.14 -9.91
CA LYS A 228 1.32 -1.96 -9.12
C LYS A 228 1.52 -2.13 -7.61
N VAL A 229 1.71 -3.36 -7.11
CA VAL A 229 1.76 -3.66 -5.66
C VAL A 229 2.78 -2.79 -4.94
N SER A 230 4.04 -2.77 -5.40
CA SER A 230 5.10 -2.02 -4.71
C SER A 230 4.82 -0.51 -4.64
N GLN A 231 4.26 0.07 -5.72
CA GLN A 231 3.88 1.48 -5.73
C GLN A 231 2.75 1.75 -4.74
N ARG A 232 1.68 0.93 -4.79
CA ARG A 232 0.50 1.11 -3.93
C ARG A 232 0.79 0.85 -2.46
N MET A 233 1.65 -0.12 -2.15
CA MET A 233 2.12 -0.37 -0.78
C MET A 233 2.89 0.84 -0.26
N ARG A 234 3.78 1.44 -1.06
CA ARG A 234 4.51 2.64 -0.67
C ARG A 234 3.56 3.82 -0.42
N GLU A 235 2.65 4.10 -1.35
CA GLU A 235 1.64 5.16 -1.18
C GLU A 235 0.81 4.96 0.10
N ALA A 236 0.41 3.72 0.39
CA ALA A 236 -0.35 3.37 1.59
C ALA A 236 0.50 3.45 2.87
N GLU A 237 1.76 3.03 2.83
CA GLU A 237 2.71 3.13 3.94
C GLU A 237 2.97 4.60 4.29
N GLU A 238 3.26 5.44 3.31
CA GLU A 238 3.50 6.87 3.53
C GLU A 238 2.28 7.54 4.16
N LYS A 239 1.08 7.27 3.61
CA LYS A 239 -0.17 7.78 4.16
C LYS A 239 -0.40 7.29 5.60
N ALA A 240 -0.24 6.00 5.85
CA ALA A 240 -0.46 5.42 7.17
C ALA A 240 0.56 5.94 8.20
N LEU A 241 1.84 6.09 7.84
CA LEU A 241 2.84 6.68 8.73
C LEU A 241 2.47 8.12 9.12
N VAL A 242 1.98 8.93 8.18
CA VAL A 242 1.51 10.30 8.48
C VAL A 242 0.31 10.28 9.42
N GLU A 243 -0.68 9.41 9.19
CA GLU A 243 -1.87 9.27 10.05
C GLU A 243 -1.52 8.83 11.47
N PHE A 244 -0.47 8.02 11.63
CA PHE A 244 0.02 7.54 12.93
C PHE A 244 1.00 8.52 13.62
N GLY A 245 1.23 9.72 13.05
CA GLY A 245 2.18 10.69 13.60
C GLY A 245 3.65 10.29 13.44
N LEU A 246 3.93 9.31 12.57
CA LEU A 246 5.26 8.79 12.22
C LEU A 246 5.75 9.33 10.88
N GLY A 247 5.22 10.49 10.44
CA GLY A 247 5.56 11.10 9.15
C GLY A 247 7.06 11.38 8.96
N HIS A 248 7.82 11.57 10.04
CA HIS A 248 9.29 11.72 9.99
C HIS A 248 10.03 10.44 9.57
N LEU A 249 9.35 9.29 9.56
CA LEU A 249 9.91 8.02 9.09
C LEU A 249 9.72 7.81 7.59
N VAL A 250 8.87 8.61 6.93
CA VAL A 250 8.63 8.53 5.47
C VAL A 250 9.92 8.69 4.69
N GLY A 251 10.21 7.72 3.81
CA GLY A 251 11.41 7.69 2.99
C GLY A 251 12.71 7.42 3.76
N THR A 252 12.65 7.28 5.09
CA THR A 252 13.77 6.80 5.88
C THR A 252 13.82 5.28 5.81
N ARG A 253 15.02 4.70 5.94
CA ARG A 253 15.16 3.24 6.20
C ARG A 253 15.05 2.91 7.69
N ILE A 254 14.61 3.88 8.50
CA ILE A 254 14.52 3.78 9.95
C ILE A 254 13.07 3.43 10.24
N GLY A 255 12.80 2.13 10.20
CA GLY A 255 11.44 1.61 10.22
C GLY A 255 11.46 0.26 9.53
N GLY A 256 10.89 -0.72 10.20
CA GLY A 256 10.89 -2.09 9.74
C GLY A 256 10.07 -2.94 10.68
N LEU A 257 9.56 -4.05 10.14
CA LEU A 257 9.08 -5.15 10.95
C LEU A 257 10.11 -5.43 12.06
N PRO A 258 9.66 -5.77 13.29
CA PRO A 258 10.58 -6.15 14.36
C PRO A 258 11.60 -7.14 13.78
N LYS A 259 12.90 -6.90 14.04
CA LYS A 259 13.93 -7.90 13.72
C LYS A 259 13.40 -9.21 14.26
N ALA A 260 13.20 -10.19 13.38
CA ALA A 260 12.63 -11.46 13.78
C ALA A 260 13.44 -11.95 14.97
N THR A 261 12.84 -11.95 16.16
CA THR A 261 13.49 -12.50 17.35
C THR A 261 13.81 -13.93 16.95
N PRO A 262 15.08 -14.35 16.92
CA PRO A 262 15.40 -15.72 16.58
C PRO A 262 14.60 -16.58 17.55
N LEU A 263 13.63 -17.34 17.02
CA LEU A 263 12.89 -18.29 17.82
C LEU A 263 13.94 -19.18 18.50
N PRO A 264 13.84 -19.42 19.82
CA PRO A 264 14.75 -20.34 20.48
C PRO A 264 14.71 -21.64 19.68
N LEU A 265 15.87 -22.07 19.20
CA LEU A 265 16.00 -23.41 18.62
C LEU A 265 15.66 -24.34 19.78
N GLU A 266 14.52 -25.02 19.69
CA GLU A 266 14.19 -26.09 20.63
C GLU A 266 15.30 -27.14 20.49
N ASP A 267 16.06 -27.37 21.56
CA ASP A 267 17.10 -28.39 21.67
C ASP A 267 16.53 -29.82 21.65
#